data_AF-A0AAU7J1R5-F1
#
_entry.id   AF-A0AAU7J1R5-F1
#
_cell.length_a   1.000
_cell.length_b   1.000
_cell.length_c   1.000
_cell.angle_alpha   90.00
_cell.angle_beta   90.00
_cell.angle_gamma   90.00
#
_symmetry.space_group_name_H-M   'P 1'
#
loop_
_entity.id
_entity.type
_entity.pdbx_description
1 polymer ?
#
loop_
_entity_poly.entity_id
_entity_poly.type
_entity_poly.pdbx_seq_one_letter_code
_entity_poly.pdbx_strand_id
1 'polypeptide(L)'
;MNKLNITSKNVCFYNEPQLIEISVSEQKTHTLYAGYVDLHNLVGWLIDNEQVIRKEKFPSDLTEQCFIAKKVAEFYESLDTENDELIDLMFEYRSSHCLRFGCRGTDFPEIYIGKINNNYEVSLLSENDTWSYLFDIDDFYCKVKALGKGLGL
;
A
#
# COMPACT_ATOMS: atom_id res chain seq x y z
N MET A 1 17.92 3.74 -4.13
CA MET A 1 16.44 3.72 -4.11
C MET A 1 16.03 2.37 -3.62
N ASN A 2 15.17 2.32 -2.60
CA ASN A 2 14.79 1.05 -2.00
C ASN A 2 13.99 0.16 -2.97
N LYS A 3 14.04 -1.14 -2.72
CA LYS A 3 13.27 -2.16 -3.42
C LYS A 3 12.20 -2.67 -2.46
N LEU A 4 10.93 -2.48 -2.80
CA LEU A 4 9.79 -3.02 -2.06
C LEU A 4 9.51 -4.43 -2.57
N ASN A 5 9.33 -5.40 -1.67
CA ASN A 5 9.13 -6.80 -2.01
C ASN A 5 7.93 -7.37 -1.25
N ILE A 6 7.22 -8.28 -1.90
CA ILE A 6 6.20 -9.13 -1.29
C ILE A 6 6.63 -10.58 -1.55
N THR A 7 6.79 -11.36 -0.49
CA THR A 7 7.23 -12.76 -0.59
C THR A 7 6.29 -13.67 0.18
N SER A 8 5.97 -14.84 -0.37
CA SER A 8 5.29 -15.90 0.37
C SER A 8 6.31 -16.78 1.07
N LYS A 9 6.05 -17.13 2.33
CA LYS A 9 6.90 -18.05 3.12
C LYS A 9 6.47 -19.51 3.00
N ASN A 10 5.26 -19.78 2.47
CA ASN A 10 4.69 -21.11 2.32
C ASN A 10 4.28 -21.39 0.87
N VAL A 11 3.91 -22.63 0.55
CA VAL A 11 3.34 -22.99 -0.75
C VAL A 11 2.01 -22.27 -0.93
N CYS A 12 1.81 -21.68 -2.12
CA CYS A 12 0.63 -20.90 -2.44
C CYS A 12 -0.53 -21.79 -2.89
N PHE A 13 -1.63 -21.78 -2.12
CA PHE A 13 -2.90 -22.40 -2.50
C PHE A 13 -3.92 -21.29 -2.83
N TYR A 14 -4.70 -21.52 -3.89
CA TYR A 14 -5.72 -20.58 -4.35
C TYR A 14 -6.80 -20.37 -3.28
N ASN A 15 -7.14 -19.12 -2.99
CA ASN A 15 -8.12 -18.70 -1.97
C ASN A 15 -7.83 -19.12 -0.52
N GLU A 16 -6.58 -19.45 -0.18
CA GLU A 16 -6.18 -19.71 1.21
C GLU A 16 -5.23 -18.62 1.73
N PRO A 17 -5.43 -18.12 2.96
CA PRO A 17 -4.49 -17.22 3.60
C PRO A 17 -3.09 -17.84 3.72
N GLN A 18 -2.08 -17.09 3.31
CA GLN A 18 -0.68 -17.50 3.34
C GLN A 18 0.13 -16.54 4.18
N LEU A 19 1.13 -17.09 4.87
CA LEU A 19 2.13 -16.28 5.56
C LEU A 19 2.97 -15.54 4.50
N ILE A 20 2.77 -14.24 4.41
CA ILE A 20 3.55 -13.35 3.55
C ILE A 20 4.49 -12.49 4.39
N GLU A 21 5.48 -11.92 3.71
CA GLU A 21 6.32 -10.85 4.23
C GLU A 21 6.36 -9.71 3.20
N ILE A 22 6.09 -8.50 3.67
CA ILE A 22 6.35 -7.25 2.94
C ILE A 22 7.62 -6.65 3.52
N SER A 23 8.59 -6.35 2.66
CA SER A 23 9.88 -5.84 3.11
C SER A 23 10.47 -4.80 2.16
N VAL A 24 11.30 -3.93 2.70
CA VAL A 24 12.05 -2.92 1.97
C VAL A 24 13.54 -3.20 2.07
N SER A 25 14.25 -3.16 0.94
CA SER A 25 15.68 -3.46 0.89
C SER A 25 16.45 -2.41 0.09
N GLU A 26 17.54 -1.91 0.64
CA GLU A 26 18.58 -1.17 -0.10
C GLU A 26 19.96 -1.79 0.15
N GLN A 27 20.46 -1.70 1.39
CA GLN A 27 21.68 -2.42 1.84
C GLN A 27 21.36 -3.56 2.82
N LYS A 28 20.29 -3.39 3.60
CA LYS A 28 19.73 -4.38 4.51
C LYS A 28 18.23 -4.48 4.26
N THR A 29 17.70 -5.68 4.46
CA THR A 29 16.26 -5.93 4.38
C THR A 29 15.61 -5.56 5.70
N HIS A 30 14.56 -4.74 5.64
CA HIS A 30 13.70 -4.40 6.77
C HIS A 30 12.31 -4.96 6.50
N THR A 31 11.81 -5.77 7.42
CA THR A 31 10.44 -6.30 7.37
C THR A 31 9.47 -5.20 7.79
N LEU A 32 8.52 -4.89 6.91
CA LEU A 32 7.45 -3.92 7.15
C LEU A 32 6.17 -4.59 7.68
N TYR A 33 5.91 -5.82 7.22
CA TYR A 33 4.78 -6.63 7.66
C TYR A 33 5.10 -8.10 7.48
N ALA A 34 4.63 -8.93 8.41
CA ALA A 34 4.59 -10.38 8.25
C ALA A 34 3.30 -10.92 8.87
N GLY A 35 2.52 -11.68 8.09
CA GLY A 35 1.22 -12.17 8.55
C GLY A 35 0.48 -12.97 7.47
N TYR A 36 -0.67 -13.51 7.84
CA TYR A 36 -1.50 -14.33 6.95
C TYR A 36 -2.43 -13.43 6.12
N VAL A 37 -2.31 -13.50 4.79
CA VAL A 37 -3.21 -12.82 3.87
C VAL A 37 -3.54 -13.70 2.67
N ASP A 38 -4.67 -13.45 2.02
CA ASP A 38 -4.93 -14.00 0.70
C ASP A 38 -4.01 -13.29 -0.32
N LEU A 39 -2.91 -13.97 -0.68
CA LEU A 39 -1.91 -13.42 -1.58
C LEU A 39 -2.48 -13.20 -3.00
N HIS A 40 -3.42 -14.03 -3.44
CA HIS A 40 -4.06 -13.89 -4.74
C HIS A 40 -4.86 -12.58 -4.80
N ASN A 41 -5.66 -12.30 -3.78
CA ASN A 41 -6.42 -11.05 -3.70
C ASN A 41 -5.52 -9.81 -3.57
N LEU A 42 -4.46 -9.87 -2.75
CA LEU A 42 -3.53 -8.76 -2.61
C LEU A 42 -2.81 -8.44 -3.93
N VAL A 43 -2.31 -9.47 -4.62
CA VAL A 43 -1.59 -9.28 -5.88
C VAL A 43 -2.53 -8.83 -7.00
N GLY A 44 -3.73 -9.41 -7.09
CA GLY A 44 -4.76 -8.97 -8.04
C GLY A 44 -5.12 -7.49 -7.83
N TRP A 45 -5.39 -7.11 -6.57
CA TRP A 45 -5.67 -5.71 -6.22
C TRP A 45 -4.53 -4.76 -6.59
N LEU A 46 -3.26 -5.15 -6.36
CA LEU A 46 -2.11 -4.32 -6.76
C LEU A 46 -2.04 -4.16 -8.29
N ILE A 47 -2.28 -5.23 -9.05
CA ILE A 47 -2.26 -5.18 -10.52
C ILE A 47 -3.37 -4.26 -11.04
N ASP A 48 -4.59 -4.43 -10.53
CA ASP A 48 -5.76 -3.65 -10.94
C ASP A 48 -5.58 -2.14 -10.65
N ASN A 49 -4.93 -1.81 -9.54
CA ASN A 49 -4.72 -0.43 -9.10
C ASN A 49 -3.41 0.21 -9.58
N GLU A 50 -2.58 -0.49 -10.38
CA GLU A 50 -1.25 0.02 -10.78
C GLU A 50 -1.31 1.42 -11.39
N GLN A 51 -2.22 1.64 -12.34
CA GLN A 51 -2.30 2.92 -13.05
C GLN A 51 -2.73 4.06 -12.13
N VAL A 52 -3.59 3.76 -11.15
CA VAL A 52 -4.11 4.70 -10.18
C VAL A 52 -2.98 5.07 -9.20
N ILE A 53 -2.34 4.08 -8.57
CA ILE A 53 -1.19 4.25 -7.66
C ILE A 53 -0.05 5.07 -8.29
N ARG A 54 0.15 4.93 -9.60
CA ARG A 54 1.22 5.64 -10.32
C ARG A 54 0.93 7.11 -10.62
N LYS A 55 -0.35 7.47 -10.78
CA LYS A 55 -0.75 8.76 -11.38
C LYS A 55 -1.51 9.65 -10.44
N GLU A 56 -2.36 9.06 -9.61
CA GLU A 56 -3.23 9.78 -8.70
C GLU A 56 -2.39 10.53 -7.66
N LYS A 57 -2.87 11.71 -7.28
CA LYS A 57 -2.27 12.54 -6.24
C LYS A 57 -3.19 12.49 -5.04
N PHE A 58 -2.62 12.76 -3.87
CA PHE A 58 -3.40 12.96 -2.66
C PHE A 58 -4.48 14.05 -2.89
N PRO A 59 -5.77 13.80 -2.58
CA PRO A 59 -6.87 14.66 -2.99
C PRO A 59 -7.11 15.84 -2.04
N SER A 60 -6.08 16.28 -1.30
CA SER A 60 -6.15 17.44 -0.41
C SER A 60 -4.88 18.27 -0.52
N ASP A 61 -5.04 19.59 -0.40
CA ASP A 61 -3.98 20.59 -0.45
C ASP A 61 -3.16 20.68 0.84
N LEU A 62 -3.05 19.59 1.63
CA LEU A 62 -2.18 19.54 2.80
C LEU A 62 -0.75 19.89 2.39
N THR A 63 -0.35 21.11 2.73
CA THR A 63 0.90 21.75 2.30
C THR A 63 2.12 21.21 3.02
N GLU A 64 1.94 20.50 4.14
CA GLU A 64 3.06 19.87 4.82
C GLU A 64 3.67 18.76 3.96
N GLN A 65 4.99 18.82 3.82
CA GLN A 65 5.77 17.74 3.21
C GLN A 65 5.86 16.58 4.21
N CYS A 66 4.80 15.80 4.30
CA CYS A 66 4.75 14.56 5.08
C CYS A 66 4.43 13.34 4.19
N PHE A 67 4.53 12.15 4.78
CA PHE A 67 4.26 10.87 4.14
C PHE A 67 2.76 10.56 4.05
N ILE A 68 2.37 9.70 3.11
CA ILE A 68 0.97 9.43 2.74
C ILE A 68 0.14 9.04 3.96
N ALA A 69 0.63 8.08 4.78
CA ALA A 69 -0.12 7.64 5.96
C ALA A 69 -0.40 8.78 6.95
N LYS A 70 0.54 9.71 7.12
CA LYS A 70 0.34 10.90 7.97
C LYS A 70 -0.66 11.88 7.35
N LYS A 71 -0.60 12.12 6.03
CA LYS A 71 -1.59 12.95 5.33
C LYS A 71 -3.02 12.42 5.48
N VAL A 72 -3.20 11.10 5.41
CA VAL A 72 -4.50 10.47 5.63
C VAL A 72 -4.98 10.69 7.06
N ALA A 73 -4.12 10.51 8.06
CA ALA A 73 -4.49 10.75 9.45
C ALA A 73 -4.87 12.22 9.71
N GLU A 74 -4.04 13.17 9.26
CA GLU A 74 -4.30 14.60 9.39
C GLU A 74 -5.62 15.01 8.70
N PHE A 75 -5.92 14.41 7.54
CA PHE A 75 -7.20 14.62 6.87
C PHE A 75 -8.39 14.23 7.77
N TYR A 76 -8.35 13.05 8.39
CA TYR A 76 -9.45 12.60 9.25
C TYR A 76 -9.51 13.33 10.60
N GLU A 77 -8.37 13.77 11.14
CA GLU A 77 -8.31 14.57 12.37
C GLU A 77 -8.88 15.98 12.16
N SER A 78 -8.71 16.54 10.97
CA SER A 78 -9.21 17.87 10.58
C SER A 78 -10.49 17.83 9.74
N LEU A 79 -11.16 16.67 9.68
CA LEU A 79 -12.27 16.44 8.77
C LEU A 79 -13.44 17.38 9.04
N ASP A 80 -13.74 18.22 8.05
CA ASP A 80 -15.02 18.92 7.97
C ASP A 80 -16.07 17.96 7.39
N THR A 81 -16.95 17.46 8.26
CA THR A 81 -17.99 16.48 7.89
C THR A 81 -19.07 17.05 6.97
N GLU A 82 -19.08 18.36 6.72
CA GLU A 82 -20.02 18.99 5.78
C GLU A 82 -19.53 18.93 4.32
N ASN A 83 -18.30 18.48 4.07
CA ASN A 83 -17.71 18.36 2.73
C ASN A 83 -17.76 16.92 2.19
N ASP A 84 -18.97 16.47 1.82
CA ASP A 84 -19.23 15.11 1.30
C ASP A 84 -18.36 14.76 0.07
N GLU A 85 -18.14 15.71 -0.84
CA GLU A 85 -17.33 15.48 -2.05
C GLU A 85 -15.87 15.13 -1.71
N LEU A 86 -15.27 15.84 -0.76
CA LEU A 86 -13.91 15.58 -0.33
C LEU A 86 -13.79 14.26 0.45
N ILE A 87 -14.82 13.89 1.21
CA ILE A 87 -14.92 12.60 1.89
C ILE A 87 -14.93 11.46 0.89
N ASP A 88 -15.75 11.56 -0.16
CA ASP A 88 -15.85 10.57 -1.22
C ASP A 88 -14.51 10.42 -1.96
N LEU A 89 -13.88 11.54 -2.34
CA LEU A 89 -12.55 11.53 -2.97
C LEU A 89 -11.49 10.86 -2.08
N MET A 90 -11.49 11.14 -0.78
CA MET A 90 -10.56 10.50 0.15
C MET A 90 -10.85 9.01 0.33
N PHE A 91 -12.12 8.60 0.33
CA PHE A 91 -12.48 7.19 0.36
C PHE A 91 -12.02 6.46 -0.90
N GLU A 92 -12.26 7.03 -2.09
CA GLU A 92 -11.80 6.50 -3.37
C GLU A 92 -10.28 6.37 -3.39
N TYR A 93 -9.55 7.42 -2.98
CA TYR A 93 -8.10 7.40 -2.87
C TYR A 93 -7.61 6.27 -1.95
N ARG A 94 -8.20 6.13 -0.76
CA ARG A 94 -7.83 5.05 0.18
C ARG A 94 -8.12 3.67 -0.42
N SER A 95 -9.20 3.51 -1.16
CA SER A 95 -9.60 2.23 -1.75
C SER A 95 -8.60 1.68 -2.77
N SER A 96 -7.83 2.57 -3.39
CA SER A 96 -6.79 2.26 -4.39
C SER A 96 -5.36 2.36 -3.86
N HIS A 97 -5.14 3.00 -2.70
CA HIS A 97 -3.80 3.26 -2.14
C HIS A 97 -3.52 2.59 -0.79
N CYS A 98 -4.53 2.05 -0.09
CA CYS A 98 -4.35 1.37 1.19
C CYS A 98 -4.37 -0.14 1.00
N LEU A 99 -3.26 -0.82 1.31
CA LEU A 99 -3.09 -2.26 1.11
C LEU A 99 -4.14 -3.10 1.85
N ARG A 100 -4.71 -2.58 2.94
CA ARG A 100 -5.83 -3.21 3.66
C ARG A 100 -7.03 -3.52 2.75
N PHE A 101 -7.27 -2.74 1.69
CA PHE A 101 -8.35 -2.99 0.73
C PHE A 101 -8.11 -4.21 -0.16
N GLY A 102 -6.85 -4.57 -0.41
CA GLY A 102 -6.45 -5.82 -1.08
C GLY A 102 -6.40 -7.03 -0.15
N CYS A 103 -6.34 -6.80 1.17
CA CYS A 103 -6.25 -7.83 2.21
C CYS A 103 -7.56 -8.01 3.00
N ARG A 104 -8.71 -7.99 2.33
CA ARG A 104 -10.03 -8.07 2.99
C ARG A 104 -10.18 -9.32 3.84
N GLY A 105 -10.85 -9.18 4.99
CA GLY A 105 -11.10 -10.30 5.92
C GLY A 105 -9.90 -10.66 6.81
N THR A 106 -8.84 -9.86 6.79
CA THR A 106 -7.67 -10.03 7.67
C THR A 106 -7.42 -8.76 8.49
N ASP A 107 -6.82 -8.93 9.68
CA ASP A 107 -6.32 -7.81 10.48
C ASP A 107 -5.01 -7.31 9.89
N PHE A 108 -5.12 -6.63 8.75
CA PHE A 108 -4.00 -6.06 8.02
C PHE A 108 -3.84 -4.58 8.40
N PRO A 109 -2.64 -4.06 8.70
CA PRO A 109 -2.47 -2.66 9.08
C PRO A 109 -2.75 -1.70 7.90
N GLU A 110 -3.06 -0.42 8.19
CA GLU A 110 -3.24 0.59 7.15
C GLU A 110 -1.90 1.05 6.57
N ILE A 111 -1.31 0.19 5.74
CA ILE A 111 -0.13 0.52 4.94
C ILE A 111 -0.59 1.19 3.66
N TYR A 112 -0.09 2.39 3.42
CA TYR A 112 -0.36 3.17 2.23
C TYR A 112 0.77 3.03 1.21
N ILE A 113 0.43 2.96 -0.07
CA ILE A 113 1.34 2.95 -1.20
C ILE A 113 0.88 3.97 -2.22
N GLY A 114 1.77 4.80 -2.75
CA GLY A 114 1.34 5.84 -3.68
C GLY A 114 2.44 6.77 -4.14
N LYS A 115 2.03 7.74 -4.95
CA LYS A 115 2.88 8.83 -5.39
C LYS A 115 2.88 9.95 -4.35
N ILE A 116 4.08 10.38 -3.95
CA ILE A 116 4.27 11.58 -3.13
C ILE A 116 5.27 12.51 -3.83
N ASN A 117 4.83 13.73 -4.14
CA ASN A 117 5.58 14.67 -4.98
C ASN A 117 5.97 14.02 -6.33
N ASN A 118 7.28 13.82 -6.56
CA ASN A 118 7.84 13.16 -7.76
C ASN A 118 8.40 11.76 -7.48
N ASN A 119 8.17 11.20 -6.28
CA ASN A 119 8.65 9.87 -5.88
C ASN A 119 7.47 8.95 -5.52
N TYR A 120 7.77 7.70 -5.24
CA TYR A 120 6.81 6.70 -4.78
C TYR A 120 7.17 6.24 -3.39
N GLU A 121 6.16 6.09 -2.56
CA GLU A 121 6.29 5.86 -1.13
C GLU A 121 5.40 4.72 -0.67
N VAL A 122 5.93 3.93 0.27
CA VAL A 122 5.13 3.06 1.14
C VAL A 122 5.28 3.56 2.58
N SER A 123 4.17 3.72 3.29
CA SER A 123 4.19 4.27 4.66
C SER A 123 3.09 3.70 5.54
N LEU A 124 3.33 3.78 6.85
CA LEU A 124 2.41 3.37 7.90
C LEU A 124 2.47 4.39 9.04
N LEU A 125 1.28 4.71 9.57
CA LEU A 125 1.10 5.44 10.81
C LEU A 125 0.11 4.67 11.67
N SER A 126 0.54 4.28 12.87
CA SER A 126 -0.28 3.61 13.87
C SER A 126 0.16 4.02 15.27
N GLU A 127 -0.61 3.64 16.30
CA GLU A 127 -0.24 3.90 17.69
C GLU A 127 1.09 3.24 18.10
N ASN A 128 1.41 2.09 17.51
CA ASN A 128 2.54 1.25 17.92
C ASN A 128 3.78 1.40 17.03
N ASP A 129 3.60 1.88 15.80
CA ASP A 129 4.67 1.94 14.79
C ASP A 129 4.42 3.06 13.79
N THR A 130 5.50 3.63 13.24
CA THR A 130 5.48 4.71 12.26
C THR A 130 6.71 4.65 11.38
N TRP A 131 6.51 4.55 10.07
CA TRP A 131 7.60 4.54 9.10
C TRP A 131 7.14 4.99 7.71
N SER A 132 8.11 5.43 6.91
CA SER A 132 7.93 5.78 5.50
C SER A 132 9.20 5.46 4.72
N TYR A 133 9.04 4.83 3.55
CA TYR A 133 10.13 4.48 2.66
C TYR A 133 9.80 4.86 1.23
N LEU A 134 10.73 5.57 0.58
CA LEU A 134 10.68 5.76 -0.87
C LEU A 134 11.20 4.51 -1.57
N PHE A 135 10.54 4.08 -2.65
CA PHE A 135 10.92 2.87 -3.37
C PHE A 135 10.84 3.02 -4.89
N ASP A 136 11.48 2.08 -5.58
CA ASP A 136 11.43 1.94 -7.02
C ASP A 136 10.12 1.27 -7.47
N ILE A 137 9.19 2.08 -7.97
CA ILE A 137 7.85 1.65 -8.40
C ILE A 137 7.90 0.67 -9.57
N ASP A 138 8.88 0.82 -10.47
CA ASP A 138 8.97 0.02 -11.69
C ASP A 138 9.48 -1.37 -11.36
N ASP A 139 10.51 -1.45 -10.52
CA ASP A 139 10.96 -2.70 -9.95
C ASP A 139 9.87 -3.44 -9.17
N PHE A 140 9.13 -2.71 -8.32
CA PHE A 140 8.02 -3.26 -7.55
C PHE A 140 6.96 -3.89 -8.46
N TYR A 141 6.44 -3.15 -9.44
CA TYR A 141 5.40 -3.69 -10.32
C TYR A 141 5.90 -4.77 -11.29
N CYS A 142 7.18 -4.75 -11.67
CA CYS A 142 7.77 -5.87 -12.41
C CYS A 142 7.68 -7.17 -11.59
N LYS A 143 8.01 -7.11 -10.30
CA LYS A 143 7.92 -8.26 -9.39
C LYS A 143 6.48 -8.66 -9.08
N VAL A 144 5.59 -7.71 -8.81
CA VAL A 144 4.16 -7.96 -8.58
C VAL A 144 3.54 -8.69 -9.78
N LYS A 145 3.83 -8.26 -11.01
CA LYS A 145 3.34 -8.94 -12.22
C LYS A 145 3.94 -10.32 -12.42
N ALA A 146 5.22 -10.51 -12.09
CA ALA A 146 5.85 -11.83 -12.13
C ALA A 146 5.21 -12.79 -11.12
N LEU A 147 4.91 -12.28 -9.91
CA LEU A 147 4.18 -13.02 -8.89
C LEU A 147 2.75 -13.34 -9.35
N GLY A 148 2.03 -12.37 -9.92
CA GLY A 148 0.68 -12.56 -10.47
C GLY A 148 0.62 -13.66 -11.53
N LYS A 149 1.58 -13.70 -12.46
CA LYS A 149 1.70 -14.80 -13.43
C LYS A 149 1.87 -16.16 -12.77
N GLY A 150 2.62 -16.23 -11.68
CA GLY A 150 2.79 -17.46 -10.89
C GLY A 150 1.51 -17.88 -10.14
N LEU A 151 0.60 -16.94 -9.90
CA LEU A 151 -0.70 -17.15 -9.27
C LEU A 151 -1.84 -17.41 -10.27
N GLY A 152 -1.58 -17.23 -11.57
CA GLY A 152 -2.60 -17.37 -12.63
C GLY A 152 -3.46 -16.12 -12.87
N LEU A 153 -2.96 -14.93 -12.49
CA LEU A 153 -3.55 -13.61 -12.74
C LEU A 153 -3.14 -13.02 -14.10
#